data_AF-A0A363NU11-F1
#
_entry.id   AF-A0A363NU11-F1
#
_cell.length_a   1.000
_cell.length_b   1.000
_cell.length_c   1.000
_cell.angle_alpha   90.00
_cell.angle_beta   90.00
_cell.angle_gamma   90.00
#
_symmetry.space_group_name_H-M   'P 1'
#
loop_
_entity.id
_entity.type
_entity.pdbx_description
1 polymer ?
#
loop_
_entity_poly.entity_id
_entity_poly.type
_entity_poly.pdbx_seq_one_letter_code
_entity_poly.pdbx_strand_id
1 'polypeptide(L)' 'MNLGYLATAPDDENNLEITTQETNSDLIPLSDAIQALRFIISTSKASCVKEIHMPAMNDKNV' A
#
# COMPACT_ATOMS: atom_id res chain seq x y z
N MET A 1 0.02 -15.87 0.66
CA MET A 1 -0.65 -14.55 0.56
C MET A 1 -0.76 -14.23 -0.91
N ASN A 2 -1.97 -13.97 -1.42
CA ASN A 2 -2.20 -13.60 -2.81
C ASN A 2 -2.11 -12.07 -2.90
N LEU A 3 -1.00 -11.53 -3.42
CA LEU A 3 -0.67 -10.10 -3.41
C LEU A 3 -1.15 -9.38 -4.69
N GLY A 4 -2.07 -9.98 -5.45
CA GLY A 4 -2.50 -9.47 -6.77
C GLY A 4 -3.19 -8.10 -6.78
N TYR A 5 -3.35 -7.46 -5.61
CA TYR A 5 -3.89 -6.10 -5.45
C TYR A 5 -2.81 -5.05 -5.13
N LEU A 6 -1.55 -5.49 -4.96
CA LEU A 6 -0.42 -4.61 -4.66
C LEU A 6 0.39 -4.36 -5.93
N ALA A 7 0.70 -3.10 -6.18
CA ALA A 7 1.70 -2.73 -7.17
C ALA A 7 3.09 -3.06 -6.61
N THR A 8 3.67 -4.18 -7.03
CA THR A 8 5.09 -4.49 -6.86
C THR A 8 5.89 -3.61 -7.82
N ALA A 9 6.50 -2.55 -7.30
CA ALA A 9 7.46 -1.77 -8.09
C ALA A 9 8.65 -2.67 -8.47
N PRO A 10 9.16 -2.61 -9.71
CA PRO A 10 10.48 -3.15 -10.03
C PRO A 10 11.55 -2.34 -9.27
N ASP A 11 12.71 -2.97 -9.00
CA ASP A 11 13.74 -2.55 -8.03
C ASP A 11 14.38 -1.14 -8.23
N ASP A 12 13.89 -0.32 -9.16
CA ASP A 12 14.41 1.01 -9.47
C ASP A 12 13.49 2.13 -8.96
N GLU A 13 13.99 2.99 -8.08
CA GLU A 13 13.26 4.12 -7.46
C GLU A 13 12.65 5.12 -8.48
N ASN A 14 13.07 5.10 -9.75
CA ASN A 14 12.51 5.93 -10.83
C ASN A 14 11.24 5.34 -11.49
N ASN A 15 10.78 4.15 -11.11
CA ASN A 15 9.67 3.45 -11.77
C ASN A 15 8.33 3.52 -11.03
N LEU A 16 8.23 4.21 -9.89
CA LEU A 16 6.94 4.38 -9.21
C LEU A 16 5.94 5.12 -10.11
N GLU A 17 6.34 6.23 -10.73
CA GLU A 17 5.46 6.98 -11.64
C GLU A 17 5.02 6.15 -12.85
N ILE A 18 5.93 5.33 -13.39
CA ILE A 18 5.65 4.46 -14.55
C ILE A 18 4.68 3.35 -14.16
N THR A 19 4.87 2.73 -13.00
CA THR A 19 3.96 1.69 -12.46
C THR A 19 2.58 2.27 -12.14
N THR A 20 2.54 3.48 -11.58
CA THR A 20 1.29 4.22 -11.29
C THR A 20 0.54 4.59 -12.56
N GLN A 21 1.24 4.89 -13.66
CA GLN A 21 0.64 5.11 -14.98
C GLN A 21 0.14 3.81 -15.62
N GLU A 22 0.92 2.72 -15.58
CA GLU A 22 0.54 1.43 -16.17
C GLU A 22 -0.63 0.76 -15.46
N THR A 23 -0.77 0.97 -14.14
CA THR A 23 -1.84 0.41 -13.31
C THR A 23 -3.02 1.36 -13.13
N ASN A 24 -3.04 2.51 -13.83
CA ASN A 24 -4.02 3.59 -13.69
C ASN A 24 -4.25 4.06 -12.23
N SER A 25 -3.26 3.85 -11.35
CA SER A 25 -3.39 4.12 -9.91
C SER A 25 -4.50 3.32 -9.21
N ASP A 26 -4.95 2.21 -9.80
CA ASP A 26 -6.02 1.35 -9.27
C ASP A 26 -5.51 0.34 -8.22
N LEU A 27 -4.20 0.32 -7.96
CA LEU A 27 -3.57 -0.57 -7.00
C LEU A 27 -3.01 0.19 -5.80
N ILE A 28 -2.79 -0.54 -4.71
CA ILE A 28 -2.08 -0.03 -3.54
C ILE A 28 -0.57 -0.25 -3.74
N PRO A 29 0.29 0.77 -3.53
CA PRO A 29 1.73 0.56 -3.53
C PRO A 29 2.17 -0.44 -2.45
N LEU A 30 3.02 -1.41 -2.81
CA LEU A 30 3.54 -2.36 -1.83
C LEU A 30 4.29 -1.67 -0.68
N SER A 31 4.98 -0.56 -0.96
CA SER A 31 5.66 0.27 0.04
C SER A 31 4.70 0.73 1.14
N ASP A 32 3.48 1.10 0.79
CA ASP A 32 2.50 1.69 1.70
C ASP A 32 1.89 0.61 2.59
N ALA A 33 1.62 -0.57 2.02
CA ALA A 33 1.22 -1.74 2.79
C ALA A 33 2.31 -2.16 3.80
N ILE A 34 3.57 -2.17 3.38
CA ILE A 34 4.71 -2.48 4.28
C ILE A 34 4.83 -1.42 5.38
N GLN A 35 4.71 -0.14 5.06
CA GLN A 35 4.76 0.95 6.04
C GLN A 35 3.61 0.88 7.04
N ALA A 36 2.39 0.59 6.61
CA ALA A 36 1.24 0.40 7.49
C ALA A 36 1.47 -0.77 8.46
N LEU A 37 1.99 -1.90 7.99
CA LEU A 37 2.35 -3.02 8.86
C LEU A 37 3.43 -2.62 9.87
N ARG A 38 4.48 -1.91 9.42
CA ARG A 38 5.54 -1.38 10.31
C ARG A 38 4.97 -0.46 11.38
N PHE A 39 4.02 0.39 11.02
CA PHE A 39 3.32 1.24 11.97
C PHE A 39 2.57 0.40 13.01
N ILE A 40 1.75 -0.58 12.59
CA ILE A 40 0.98 -1.44 13.50
C ILE A 40 1.90 -2.17 14.49
N ILE A 41 2.97 -2.81 14.00
CA ILE A 41 3.89 -3.55 14.89
C ILE A 41 4.68 -2.63 15.82
N SER A 42 4.84 -1.35 15.47
CA SER A 42 5.49 -0.35 16.32
C SER A 42 4.57 0.20 17.42
N THR A 43 3.27 -0.10 17.37
CA THR A 43 2.34 0.34 18.40
C THR A 43 2.65 -0.33 19.74
N SER A 44 2.44 0.43 20.82
CA SER A 44 2.61 -0.12 22.17
C SER A 44 1.51 -1.13 22.51
N LYS A 45 1.72 -1.93 23.56
CA LYS A 45 0.71 -2.89 24.07
C LYS A 45 -0.60 -2.25 24.55
N ALA A 46 -0.63 -0.92 24.71
CA ALA A 46 -1.84 -0.18 25.05
C ALA A 46 -2.78 0.06 23.85
N SER A 47 -2.33 -0.27 22.63
CA SER A 47 -3.09 -0.11 21.39
C SER A 47 -3.25 -1.46 20.67
N CYS A 48 -4.38 -1.64 20.01
CA CYS A 48 -4.65 -2.78 19.15
C CYS A 48 -5.32 -2.28 17.87
N VAL A 49 -4.77 -2.65 16.71
CA VAL A 49 -5.35 -2.33 15.41
C VAL A 49 -6.12 -3.55 14.93
N LYS A 50 -7.44 -3.44 14.86
CA LYS A 50 -8.33 -4.52 14.45
C LYS A 50 -8.44 -4.63 12.92
N GLU A 51 -8.54 -3.48 12.25
CA GLU A 51 -8.74 -3.39 10.81
C GLU A 51 -8.16 -2.07 10.30
N ILE A 52 -7.63 -2.09 9.08
CA ILE A 52 -7.21 -0.90 8.34
C ILE A 52 -7.92 -0.94 6.99
N HIS A 53 -8.66 0.12 6.70
CA HIS A 53 -9.19 0.36 5.37
C HIS A 53 -8.12 1.12 4.57
N MET A 54 -7.55 0.49 3.55
CA MET A 54 -6.55 1.08 2.67
C MET A 54 -7.11 1.07 1.24
N PRO A 55 -7.61 2.22 0.74
CA PRO A 55 -8.15 2.29 -0.61
C PRO A 55 -7.01 2.33 -1.66
N ALA A 56 -7.35 2.04 -2.91
CA ALA A 56 -6.43 2.25 -4.02
C ALA A 56 -6.09 3.73 -4.21
N MET A 57 -4.96 4.05 -4.85
CA MET A 57 -4.51 5.44 -5.00
C MET A 57 -5.53 6.35 -5.72
N ASN A 58 -6.28 5.80 -6.67
CA ASN A 58 -7.30 6.53 -7.44
C ASN A 58 -8.72 6.27 -6.97
N ASP A 59 -8.90 5.71 -5.77
CA ASP A 59 -10.24 5.58 -5.21
C ASP A 59 -10.81 6.97 -4.91
N LYS A 60 -11.92 7.30 -5.59
CA LYS A 60 -12.61 8.60 -5.48
C LYS A 60 -13.83 8.53 -4.55
N ASN A 61 -14.08 7.40 -3.89
CA ASN A 61 -15.08 7.32 -2.84
C ASN A 61 -14.58 8.03 -1.58
N VAL A 62 -14.95 9.30 -1.46
CA VAL A 62 -14.91 10.08 -0.20
C VAL A 62 -16.09 9.74 0.70
#